data_AF-A0A353Z2W3-F1
#
_entry.id   AF-A0A353Z2W3-F1
#
_cell.length_a   1.000
_cell.length_b   1.000
_cell.length_c   1.000
_cell.angle_alpha   90.00
_cell.angle_beta   90.00
_cell.angle_gamma   90.00
#
_symmetry.space_group_name_H-M   'P 1'
#
loop_
_entity.id
_entity.type
_entity.pdbx_description
1 polymer ?
#
loop_
_entity_poly.entity_id
_entity_poly.type
_entity_poly.pdbx_seq_one_letter_code
_entity_poly.pdbx_strand_id
1 'polypeptide(L)'
;ASEDINFDKYSTGALNDLERVTKQAYAMVSYFGLSKKVGHRSFYDSSGQGEYSFTKPYSEKTAELIDEEVQGIITEQYDRAISILQENKEGLIKLGERLLEKEVLFSEDLEEIFGPRRFDPDEQVGFDTNGNNGDQKKASKTIAKKAAAGKAETKQPSVKATSKKAKPEKPETDNSNI
;
A
#
# COMPACT_ATOMS: atom_id res chain seq x y z
N ALA A 1 16.87 -4.32 -3.80
CA ALA A 1 17.67 -3.30 -3.08
C ALA A 1 18.20 -3.83 -1.74
N SER A 2 17.40 -4.01 -0.68
CA SER A 2 17.93 -4.51 0.61
C SER A 2 18.51 -5.94 0.52
N GLU A 3 17.78 -6.87 -0.11
CA GLU A 3 18.27 -8.24 -0.31
C GLU A 3 19.49 -8.32 -1.22
N ASP A 4 19.52 -7.47 -2.25
CA ASP A 4 20.65 -7.33 -3.17
C ASP A 4 21.91 -6.90 -2.42
N ILE A 5 21.82 -5.83 -1.60
CA ILE A 5 22.95 -5.29 -0.83
C ILE A 5 23.51 -6.27 0.22
N ASN A 6 22.66 -7.09 0.82
CA ASN A 6 23.02 -7.91 1.97
C ASN A 6 23.25 -9.39 1.64
N PHE A 7 22.64 -9.90 0.57
CA PHE A 7 22.62 -11.33 0.27
C PHE A 7 22.98 -11.66 -1.19
N ASP A 8 23.21 -10.66 -2.06
CA ASP A 8 23.48 -10.82 -3.50
C ASP A 8 22.51 -11.79 -4.19
N LYS A 9 21.26 -11.83 -3.73
CA LYS A 9 20.21 -12.78 -4.15
C LYS A 9 18.86 -12.09 -4.22
N TYR A 10 18.01 -12.61 -5.11
CA TYR A 10 16.64 -12.13 -5.30
C TYR A 10 15.64 -13.16 -4.80
N SER A 11 14.68 -12.71 -3.98
CA SER A 11 13.53 -13.50 -3.54
C SER A 11 12.29 -13.25 -4.40
N THR A 12 11.34 -14.20 -4.38
CA THR A 12 9.99 -14.00 -4.95
C THR A 12 9.08 -13.15 -4.07
N GLY A 13 9.50 -12.85 -2.83
CA GLY A 13 8.71 -12.07 -1.87
C GLY A 13 8.40 -10.62 -2.30
N ALA A 14 9.23 -10.06 -3.18
CA ALA A 14 9.06 -8.68 -3.68
C ALA A 14 8.12 -8.56 -4.91
N LEU A 15 7.49 -9.64 -5.36
CA LEU A 15 6.66 -9.65 -6.58
C LEU A 15 5.56 -8.59 -6.55
N ASN A 16 4.84 -8.48 -5.43
CA ASN A 16 3.76 -7.50 -5.27
C ASN A 16 4.28 -6.05 -5.33
N ASP A 17 5.45 -5.78 -4.76
CA ASP A 17 6.05 -4.44 -4.79
C ASP A 17 6.48 -4.07 -6.22
N LEU A 18 7.10 -5.00 -6.95
CA LEU A 18 7.48 -4.80 -8.35
C LEU A 18 6.27 -4.52 -9.24
N GLU A 19 5.19 -5.27 -9.05
CA GLU A 19 3.92 -5.04 -9.77
C GLU A 19 3.39 -3.62 -9.49
N ARG A 20 3.35 -3.22 -8.22
CA ARG A 20 2.83 -1.92 -7.80
C ARG A 20 3.64 -0.76 -8.35
N VAL A 21 4.97 -0.84 -8.25
CA VAL A 21 5.90 0.16 -8.78
C VAL A 21 5.76 0.27 -10.30
N THR A 22 5.69 -0.86 -11.00
CA THR A 22 5.53 -0.89 -12.46
C THR A 22 4.22 -0.22 -12.86
N LYS A 23 3.09 -0.61 -12.25
CA LYS A 23 1.78 0.01 -12.51
C LYS A 23 1.79 1.52 -12.27
N GLN A 24 2.42 1.95 -11.18
CA GLN A 24 2.52 3.37 -10.85
C GLN A 24 3.37 4.13 -11.87
N ALA A 25 4.52 3.59 -12.28
CA ALA A 25 5.38 4.19 -13.30
C ALA A 25 4.67 4.30 -14.64
N TYR A 26 3.95 3.25 -15.08
CA TYR A 26 3.10 3.33 -16.26
C TYR A 26 2.06 4.43 -16.14
N ALA A 27 1.33 4.51 -15.03
CA ALA A 27 0.34 5.57 -14.83
C ALA A 27 0.95 6.98 -14.87
N MET A 28 2.14 7.17 -14.30
CA MET A 28 2.88 8.44 -14.37
C MET A 28 3.15 8.86 -15.81
N VAL A 29 3.60 7.93 -16.64
CA VAL A 29 4.00 8.21 -18.04
C VAL A 29 2.79 8.29 -18.96
N SER A 30 1.88 7.33 -18.90
CA SER A 30 0.79 7.17 -19.87
C SER A 30 -0.48 7.93 -19.50
N TYR A 31 -0.77 8.13 -18.21
CA TYR A 31 -2.02 8.77 -17.77
C TYR A 31 -1.81 10.18 -17.26
N PHE A 32 -0.76 10.40 -16.48
CA PHE A 32 -0.49 11.71 -15.88
C PHE A 32 0.42 12.60 -16.74
N GLY A 33 1.02 12.06 -17.80
CA GLY A 33 1.87 12.83 -18.72
C GLY A 33 3.15 13.35 -18.06
N LEU A 34 3.68 12.63 -17.06
CA LEU A 34 4.87 13.01 -16.29
C LEU A 34 6.20 12.61 -16.96
N SER A 35 6.17 12.30 -18.27
CA SER A 35 7.37 12.09 -19.08
C SER A 35 7.58 13.27 -20.03
N LYS A 36 8.81 13.80 -20.04
CA LYS A 36 9.21 14.87 -20.98
C LYS A 36 9.23 14.38 -22.42
N LYS A 37 9.56 13.10 -22.67
CA LYS A 37 9.66 12.54 -24.03
C LYS A 37 8.28 12.21 -24.62
N VAL A 38 7.39 11.61 -23.83
CA VAL A 38 6.00 11.31 -24.25
C VAL A 38 5.18 12.60 -24.36
N GLY A 39 5.48 13.57 -23.49
CA GLY A 39 4.84 14.88 -23.39
C GLY A 39 3.63 14.89 -22.47
N HIS A 40 3.04 16.08 -22.29
CA HIS A 40 1.86 16.30 -21.44
C HIS A 40 0.57 15.82 -22.10
N ARG A 41 0.47 14.52 -22.40
CA ARG A 41 -0.73 13.88 -22.94
C ARG A 41 -1.16 12.73 -22.04
N SER A 42 -2.46 12.46 -22.03
CA SER A 42 -3.05 11.34 -21.31
C SER A 42 -3.67 10.36 -22.29
N PHE A 43 -3.38 9.09 -22.10
CA PHE A 43 -4.03 7.96 -22.77
C PHE A 43 -5.12 7.33 -21.90
N TYR A 44 -5.45 7.96 -20.75
CA TYR A 44 -6.49 7.48 -19.85
C TYR A 44 -7.87 7.70 -20.48
N ASP A 45 -8.67 6.63 -20.50
CA ASP A 45 -10.07 6.69 -20.93
C ASP A 45 -11.00 6.60 -19.71
N SER A 46 -11.57 7.74 -19.32
CA SER A 46 -12.51 7.82 -18.20
C SER A 46 -13.87 7.20 -18.48
N SER A 47 -14.17 6.82 -19.72
CA SER A 47 -15.43 6.16 -20.08
C SER A 47 -15.47 4.69 -19.68
N GLY A 48 -14.32 4.10 -19.31
CA GLY A 48 -14.18 2.69 -18.94
C GLY A 48 -14.29 1.72 -20.13
N GLN A 49 -14.45 2.23 -21.35
CA GLN A 49 -14.53 1.39 -22.56
C GLN A 49 -13.14 0.88 -22.98
N GLY A 50 -12.10 1.70 -22.75
CA GLY A 50 -10.71 1.36 -23.04
C GLY A 50 -10.15 0.18 -22.24
N GLU A 51 -10.65 -0.07 -21.03
CA GLU A 51 -10.18 -1.17 -20.18
C GLU A 51 -10.60 -2.56 -20.70
N TYR A 52 -11.67 -2.61 -21.51
CA TYR A 52 -12.10 -3.81 -22.25
C TYR A 52 -11.62 -3.81 -23.71
N SER A 53 -10.95 -2.75 -24.16
CA SER A 53 -10.42 -2.66 -25.51
C SER A 53 -9.06 -3.34 -25.58
N PHE A 54 -8.92 -4.33 -26.45
CA PHE A 54 -7.64 -4.99 -26.71
C PHE A 54 -6.65 -4.11 -27.49
N THR A 55 -7.07 -2.91 -27.92
CA THR A 55 -6.25 -2.00 -28.71
C THR A 55 -5.74 -0.84 -27.85
N LYS A 56 -4.42 -0.63 -27.90
CA LYS A 56 -3.76 0.51 -27.26
C LYS A 56 -4.14 1.80 -28.02
N PRO A 57 -4.45 2.91 -27.33
CA PRO A 57 -4.81 4.18 -27.98
C PRO A 57 -3.57 4.97 -28.47
N TYR A 58 -2.51 4.27 -28.88
CA TYR A 58 -1.26 4.84 -29.36
C TYR A 58 -0.51 3.87 -30.26
N SER A 59 0.45 4.39 -31.02
CA SER A 59 1.27 3.59 -31.95
C SER A 59 2.27 2.69 -31.21
N GLU A 60 2.76 1.64 -31.86
CA GLU A 60 3.85 0.80 -31.32
C GLU A 60 5.10 1.61 -30.97
N LYS A 61 5.45 2.60 -31.81
CA LYS A 61 6.56 3.52 -31.50
C LYS A 61 6.35 4.30 -30.21
N THR A 62 5.11 4.67 -29.92
CA THR A 62 4.77 5.32 -28.65
C THR A 62 4.81 4.33 -27.50
N ALA A 63 4.41 3.08 -27.71
CA ALA A 63 4.50 2.02 -26.71
C ALA A 63 5.95 1.79 -26.28
N GLU A 64 6.87 1.62 -27.24
CA GLU A 64 8.31 1.48 -27.00
C GLU A 64 8.85 2.68 -26.20
N LEU A 65 8.46 3.90 -26.58
CA LEU A 65 8.87 5.11 -25.86
C LEU A 65 8.34 5.15 -24.41
N ILE A 66 7.11 4.68 -24.17
CA ILE A 66 6.56 4.59 -22.81
C ILE A 66 7.36 3.58 -21.99
N ASP A 67 7.65 2.40 -22.56
CA ASP A 67 8.39 1.34 -21.88
C ASP A 67 9.82 1.81 -21.51
N GLU A 68 10.51 2.53 -22.41
CA GLU A 68 11.81 3.14 -22.13
C GLU A 68 11.76 4.14 -20.95
N GLU A 69 10.75 5.01 -20.92
CA GLU A 69 10.61 6.00 -19.85
C GLU A 69 10.24 5.37 -18.51
N VAL A 70 9.38 4.35 -18.52
CA VAL A 70 9.03 3.56 -17.33
C VAL A 70 10.26 2.85 -16.78
N GLN A 71 11.04 2.20 -17.65
CA GLN A 71 12.29 1.55 -17.25
C GLN A 71 13.26 2.56 -16.63
N GLY A 72 13.40 3.74 -17.23
CA GLY A 72 14.25 4.82 -16.71
C GLY A 72 13.85 5.26 -15.30
N ILE A 73 12.55 5.47 -15.06
CA ILE A 73 12.03 5.84 -13.73
C ILE A 73 12.33 4.75 -12.70
N ILE A 74 12.05 3.49 -13.03
CA ILE A 74 12.23 2.36 -12.11
C ILE A 74 13.71 2.20 -11.77
N THR A 75 14.59 2.24 -12.76
CA THR A 75 16.04 2.14 -12.55
C THR A 75 16.57 3.29 -11.69
N GLU A 76 16.17 4.54 -11.96
CA GLU A 76 16.60 5.69 -11.15
C GLU A 76 16.18 5.54 -9.68
N GLN A 77 14.93 5.15 -9.42
CA GLN A 77 14.45 4.97 -8.05
C GLN A 77 15.08 3.73 -7.39
N TYR A 78 15.42 2.70 -8.15
CA TYR A 78 16.16 1.54 -7.65
C TYR A 78 17.56 1.94 -7.17
N ASP A 79 18.30 2.70 -7.99
CA ASP A 79 19.65 3.16 -7.66
C ASP A 79 19.64 4.12 -6.46
N ARG A 80 18.62 4.98 -6.39
CA ARG A 80 18.39 5.84 -5.22
C ARG A 80 18.12 5.01 -3.96
N ALA A 81 17.28 3.98 -4.05
CA ALA A 81 17.00 3.10 -2.92
C ALA A 81 18.26 2.37 -2.47
N ILE A 82 19.10 1.89 -3.41
CA ILE A 82 20.39 1.30 -3.09
C ILE A 82 21.26 2.29 -2.32
N SER A 83 21.40 3.51 -2.82
CA SER A 83 22.24 4.54 -2.22
C SER A 83 21.82 4.83 -0.76
N ILE A 84 20.52 5.03 -0.53
CA ILE A 84 19.96 5.29 0.81
C ILE A 84 20.22 4.10 1.75
N LEU A 85 20.02 2.87 1.28
CA LEU A 85 20.23 1.68 2.10
C LEU A 85 21.71 1.45 2.41
N GLN A 86 22.61 1.76 1.47
CA GLN A 86 24.05 1.69 1.69
C GLN A 86 24.52 2.74 2.70
N GLU A 87 24.04 3.98 2.60
CA GLU A 87 24.33 5.05 3.57
C GLU A 87 23.88 4.68 4.99
N ASN A 88 22.81 3.88 5.12
CA ASN A 88 22.24 3.47 6.40
C ASN A 88 22.52 2.00 6.75
N LYS A 89 23.56 1.39 6.15
CA LYS A 89 23.83 -0.04 6.26
C LYS A 89 23.99 -0.53 7.71
N GLU A 90 24.68 0.22 8.56
CA GLU A 90 24.84 -0.14 9.97
C GLU A 90 23.50 -0.21 10.71
N GLY A 91 22.60 0.74 10.44
CA GLY A 91 21.26 0.75 11.03
C GLY A 91 20.40 -0.42 10.53
N LEU A 92 20.53 -0.79 9.26
CA LEU A 92 19.83 -1.96 8.70
C LEU A 92 20.26 -3.27 9.37
N ILE A 93 21.56 -3.44 9.64
CA ILE A 93 22.09 -4.63 10.34
C ILE A 93 21.50 -4.71 11.75
N LYS A 94 21.59 -3.61 12.52
CA LYS A 94 21.02 -3.54 13.88
C LYS A 94 19.52 -3.81 13.90
N LEU A 95 18.79 -3.28 12.92
CA LEU A 95 17.36 -3.51 12.76
C LEU A 95 17.06 -4.99 12.50
N GLY A 96 17.83 -5.63 11.62
CA GLY A 96 17.71 -7.06 11.33
C GLY A 96 17.97 -7.92 12.56
N GLU A 97 19.02 -7.63 13.31
CA GLU A 97 19.34 -8.33 14.58
C GLU A 97 18.21 -8.17 15.60
N ARG A 98 17.67 -6.96 15.77
CA ARG A 98 16.55 -6.71 16.69
C ARG A 98 15.29 -7.47 16.26
N LEU A 99 15.02 -7.60 14.96
CA LEU A 99 13.87 -8.38 14.46
C LEU A 99 14.01 -9.89 14.70
N LEU A 100 15.23 -10.42 14.83
CA LEU A 100 15.44 -11.82 15.23
C LEU A 100 15.08 -12.06 16.71
N GLU A 101 15.25 -11.04 17.56
CA GLU A 101 14.89 -11.10 18.97
C GLU A 101 13.41 -10.79 19.22
N LYS A 102 12.85 -9.83 18.46
CA LYS A 102 11.50 -9.29 18.62
C LYS A 102 10.82 -9.14 17.25
N GLU A 103 9.84 -9.99 16.99
CA GLU A 103 9.11 -10.05 15.71
C GLU A 103 8.38 -8.74 15.34
N VAL A 104 8.02 -7.92 16.34
CA VAL A 104 7.28 -6.67 16.13
C VAL A 104 8.04 -5.50 16.74
N LEU A 105 8.37 -4.51 15.92
CA LEU A 105 9.02 -3.26 16.34
C LEU A 105 8.05 -2.08 16.29
N PHE A 106 8.23 -1.14 17.22
CA PHE A 106 7.49 0.11 17.28
C PHE A 106 8.37 1.30 16.90
N SER A 107 7.77 2.48 16.79
CA SER A 107 8.48 3.70 16.38
C SER A 107 9.66 4.04 17.30
N GLU A 108 9.52 3.79 18.60
CA GLU A 108 10.56 4.03 19.60
C GLU A 108 11.78 3.14 19.35
N ASP A 109 11.57 1.87 18.95
CA ASP A 109 12.66 0.95 18.60
C ASP A 109 13.46 1.46 17.38
N LEU A 110 12.79 2.12 16.42
CA LEU A 110 13.44 2.72 15.25
C LEU A 110 14.21 3.99 15.61
N GLU A 111 13.68 4.81 16.52
CA GLU A 111 14.36 6.02 16.99
C GLU A 111 15.64 5.70 17.77
N GLU A 112 15.68 4.58 18.49
CA GLU A 112 16.91 4.07 19.11
C GLU A 112 18.01 3.75 18.08
N ILE A 113 17.62 3.25 16.90
CA ILE A 113 18.57 2.79 15.86
C ILE A 113 18.99 3.95 14.95
N PHE A 114 18.02 4.74 14.48
CA PHE A 114 18.21 5.77 13.44
C PHE A 114 18.17 7.21 13.97
N GLY A 115 17.87 7.40 15.25
CA GLY A 115 17.64 8.70 15.85
C GLY A 115 16.23 9.26 15.59
N PRO A 116 15.93 10.47 16.10
CA PRO A 116 14.63 11.09 15.92
C PRO A 116 14.33 11.36 14.45
N ARG A 117 13.07 11.17 14.05
CA ARG A 117 12.61 11.40 12.67
C ARG A 117 12.84 12.86 12.27
N ARG A 118 13.41 13.08 11.09
CA ARG A 118 13.74 14.43 10.56
C ARG A 118 12.54 15.24 10.05
N PHE A 119 11.39 14.61 9.83
CA PHE A 119 10.18 15.22 9.27
C PHE A 119 8.96 14.91 10.13
N ASP A 120 8.10 15.91 10.31
CA ASP A 120 6.91 15.81 11.17
C ASP A 120 5.81 14.96 10.48
N PRO A 121 5.20 13.95 11.14
CA PRO A 121 4.19 13.09 10.53
C PRO A 121 2.94 13.82 9.99
N ASP A 122 2.67 15.03 10.50
CA ASP A 122 1.52 15.84 10.13
C ASP A 122 1.75 16.70 8.87
N GLU A 123 3.00 16.82 8.38
CA GLU A 123 3.35 17.46 7.10
C GLU A 123 3.23 16.47 5.92
N GLN A 124 2.09 15.80 5.79
CA GLN A 124 1.84 14.99 4.59
C GLN A 124 1.74 15.89 3.36
N VAL A 125 2.71 15.77 2.45
CA VAL A 125 2.62 16.31 1.09
C VAL A 125 1.45 15.59 0.41
N GLY A 126 0.33 16.30 0.26
CA GLY A 126 -0.90 15.76 -0.30
C GLY A 126 -0.72 15.32 -1.74
N PHE A 127 -0.66 14.01 -1.97
CA PHE A 127 -1.03 13.44 -3.25
C PHE A 127 -2.51 13.07 -3.14
N ASP A 128 -3.36 13.94 -3.68
CA ASP A 128 -4.81 13.72 -3.74
C ASP A 128 -5.13 12.54 -4.66
N THR A 129 -5.01 11.31 -4.17
CA THR A 129 -5.61 10.14 -4.82
C THR A 129 -7.10 10.17 -4.50
N ASN A 130 -7.85 10.99 -5.23
CA ASN A 130 -9.29 11.08 -5.06
C ASN A 130 -9.96 9.78 -5.54
N GLY A 131 -10.47 9.02 -4.57
CA GLY A 131 -11.16 7.75 -4.74
C GLY A 131 -11.90 7.39 -3.46
N ASN A 132 -12.77 8.29 -3.01
CA ASN A 132 -13.90 8.05 -2.11
C ASN A 132 -13.63 7.20 -0.84
N ASN A 133 -13.22 7.84 0.26
CA ASN A 133 -13.41 7.34 1.62
C ASN A 133 -13.50 8.51 2.61
N GLY A 134 -14.62 9.24 2.54
CA GLY A 134 -15.10 10.00 3.69
C GLY A 134 -15.45 9.05 4.84
N ASP A 135 -15.19 9.47 6.08
CA ASP A 135 -15.71 8.87 7.32
C ASP A 135 -14.95 7.73 8.03
N GLN A 136 -13.61 7.74 8.05
CA GLN A 136 -12.83 6.91 9.00
C GLN A 136 -11.88 7.69 9.94
N LYS A 137 -11.86 9.04 9.91
CA LYS A 137 -10.93 9.85 10.75
C LYS A 137 -11.41 10.17 12.18
N LYS A 138 -12.63 9.77 12.60
CA LYS A 138 -13.14 10.05 13.97
C LYS A 138 -13.09 8.88 14.96
N ALA A 139 -12.86 7.64 14.52
CA ALA A 139 -12.93 6.47 15.43
C ALA A 139 -11.63 6.22 16.23
N SER A 140 -10.46 6.53 15.67
CA SER A 140 -9.15 6.24 16.29
C SER A 140 -8.81 7.13 17.48
N LYS A 141 -9.27 8.40 17.51
CA LYS A 141 -9.05 9.33 18.63
C LYS A 141 -9.82 8.95 19.91
N THR A 142 -10.88 8.15 19.82
CA THR A 142 -11.71 7.77 20.98
C THR A 142 -11.14 6.56 21.73
N ILE A 143 -10.42 5.66 21.04
CA ILE A 143 -9.88 4.44 21.66
C ILE A 143 -8.60 4.77 22.45
N ALA A 144 -7.73 5.63 21.94
CA ALA A 144 -6.50 6.03 22.62
C ALA A 144 -6.73 6.84 23.91
N LYS A 145 -7.83 7.61 24.00
CA LYS A 145 -8.12 8.43 25.19
C LYS A 145 -8.75 7.64 26.35
N LYS A 146 -9.28 6.43 26.09
CA LYS A 146 -9.99 5.62 27.11
C LYS A 146 -9.10 4.57 27.79
N ALA A 147 -7.95 4.22 27.20
CA ALA A 147 -7.00 3.26 27.79
C ALA A 147 -6.14 3.85 28.93
N ALA A 148 -6.08 5.18 29.06
CA ALA A 148 -5.27 5.86 30.08
C ALA A 148 -6.00 6.11 31.43
N ALA A 149 -7.28 5.74 31.55
CA ALA A 149 -8.08 5.99 32.76
C ALA A 149 -8.90 4.76 33.15
N GLY A 150 -8.34 3.85 33.94
CA GLY A 150 -9.11 2.74 34.50
C GLY A 150 -8.31 1.57 35.06
N LYS A 151 -7.51 1.79 36.11
CA LYS A 151 -7.17 0.73 37.09
C LYS A 151 -8.22 0.76 38.20
N ALA A 152 -9.05 -0.28 38.34
CA ALA A 152 -9.55 -0.83 39.61
C ALA A 152 -10.62 -1.94 39.39
N GLU A 153 -10.28 -3.14 39.85
CA GLU A 153 -11.09 -4.15 40.56
C GLU A 153 -12.41 -4.76 40.00
N THR A 154 -12.31 -6.07 39.73
CA THR A 154 -13.11 -7.21 40.26
C THR A 154 -14.65 -7.14 40.35
N LYS A 155 -15.34 -8.04 39.61
CA LYS A 155 -16.08 -9.23 40.12
C LYS A 155 -16.97 -9.86 39.03
N GLN A 156 -16.91 -11.19 38.91
CA GLN A 156 -17.97 -12.04 38.31
C GLN A 156 -19.25 -11.96 39.18
N PRO A 157 -20.46 -12.19 38.63
CA PRO A 157 -20.96 -13.57 38.59
C PRO A 157 -21.76 -13.97 37.33
N SER A 158 -21.69 -15.29 37.10
CA SER A 158 -22.57 -16.22 36.37
C SER A 158 -24.04 -15.84 36.13
N VAL A 159 -24.64 -16.30 35.00
CA VAL A 159 -25.60 -17.44 34.95
C VAL A 159 -26.03 -17.87 33.52
N LYS A 160 -25.86 -19.17 33.26
CA LYS A 160 -26.71 -20.20 32.59
C LYS A 160 -27.57 -19.92 31.32
N ALA A 161 -27.19 -20.66 30.26
CA ALA A 161 -27.97 -21.63 29.45
C ALA A 161 -29.40 -21.29 28.95
N THR A 162 -29.62 -21.36 27.63
CA THR A 162 -30.45 -22.40 26.96
C THR A 162 -30.47 -22.24 25.43
N SER A 163 -30.59 -23.37 24.75
CA SER A 163 -30.73 -23.55 23.31
C SER A 163 -32.21 -23.50 22.87
N LYS A 164 -32.50 -23.03 21.64
CA LYS A 164 -33.30 -23.75 20.59
C LYS A 164 -33.71 -22.86 19.40
N LYS A 165 -33.27 -23.32 18.22
CA LYS A 165 -33.91 -23.43 16.88
C LYS A 165 -35.40 -23.05 16.74
N ALA A 166 -35.77 -22.28 15.70
CA ALA A 166 -36.65 -22.67 14.57
C ALA A 166 -37.10 -21.48 13.68
N LYS A 167 -37.39 -21.81 12.42
CA LYS A 167 -37.66 -21.02 11.20
C LYS A 167 -39.13 -20.52 11.11
N PRO A 168 -39.42 -19.49 10.30
CA PRO A 168 -40.40 -19.60 9.20
C PRO A 168 -39.89 -18.85 7.95
N GLU A 169 -40.53 -18.72 6.78
CA GLU A 169 -41.34 -19.55 5.87
C GLU A 169 -41.44 -18.71 4.55
N LYS A 170 -41.35 -19.40 3.39
CA LYS A 170 -41.65 -19.10 1.95
C LYS A 170 -41.78 -17.65 1.39
N PRO A 171 -41.51 -17.49 0.06
CA PRO A 171 -42.62 -17.58 -0.92
C PRO A 171 -42.32 -18.42 -2.17
N GLU A 172 -43.35 -19.17 -2.63
CA GLU A 172 -43.64 -19.48 -4.05
C GLU A 172 -44.29 -18.23 -4.66
N THR A 173 -44.22 -17.87 -5.94
CA THR A 173 -44.56 -18.60 -7.18
C THR A 173 -43.89 -17.89 -8.36
N ASP A 174 -43.30 -18.64 -9.30
CA ASP A 174 -43.83 -18.91 -10.65
C ASP A 174 -44.09 -17.66 -11.51
N ASN A 175 -43.33 -17.53 -12.60
CA ASN A 175 -43.89 -17.17 -13.90
C ASN A 175 -42.91 -17.52 -15.01
N SER A 176 -43.28 -18.59 -15.70
CA SER A 176 -42.93 -18.91 -17.07
C SER A 176 -43.24 -17.76 -18.04
N ASN A 177 -42.33 -17.50 -18.99
CA ASN A 177 -42.67 -17.11 -20.36
C ASN A 177 -41.41 -17.16 -21.26
N ILE A 178 -41.48 -18.10 -22.21
CA ILE A 178 -40.96 -18.12 -23.59
C ILE A 178 -39.52 -17.66 -23.82
#